data_AF-A0AAN7IPS4-F1
#
_entry.id   AF-A0AAN7IPS4-F1
#
_cell.length_a   1.000
_cell.length_b   1.000
_cell.length_c   1.000
_cell.angle_alpha   90.00
_cell.angle_beta   90.00
_cell.angle_gamma   90.00
#
_symmetry.space_group_name_H-M   'P 1'
#
loop_
_entity.id
_entity.type
_entity.pdbx_description
1 polymer ?
#
loop_
_entity_poly.entity_id
_entity_poly.type
_entity_poly.pdbx_seq_one_letter_code
_entity_poly.pdbx_strand_id
1 'polypeptide(L)'
;MKMQLRFKGPLLFLLLSSILFLVFATAEVEHEISRKLRTAPHKDVGNNVIDGTVTENSFSFQDTDKALGETKSGSNKVSWTTVALFTLAMAAATGLGAVPFFFVELDPQWAGICNGMAAGVMLAASFDLIEEGQQGHDGGNWVVIGLLAGGIFIWLCKKLLEQYGEVSMLDIKGADAAKVILVIGIMTLHSFGEGSGVGVSFAGSKGFSQGLLVTLAIAVHNIPEGLAVSMVLASRGVSPQKAMLWSVITSLPQPLVAVPSFICADAFNKFLPFCTGFAAGCMIWMVVAEVLPDAFKEASSSQVASAATLSVAFMEALSTFFQSFSHGYNSEDASGFFVSLLFGLGPLLGGVVLVAFALAFHLQHAFLMGTASGIAFVLGAWRPSQLLFSSKMGFMPLVLLLAMGAAFVHVTSSSVLKLASRKRMSVNNLPIVSGHQLSVHTLQSFMSCGAVAFHALAEGLALGVAAPKAPGLGRHMVLPVSLHGFPRGAAVASCIFGATDSWHGSLAAAALIGVTGPISAIGAILAGIDYTGLDHVMVFACGGLLPSFGRIIKRAVRLETRKGSCGLVVGVVFAATCLTFTKLVCLHTPYCNSAPEAVR
;
A
#
# COMPACT_ATOMS: atom_id res chain seq x y z
N MET A 1 50.81 -1.56 9.16
CA MET A 1 50.36 -2.31 10.35
C MET A 1 49.44 -1.43 11.20
N LYS A 2 48.11 -1.56 11.03
CA LYS A 2 47.06 -1.23 12.01
C LYS A 2 45.71 -1.70 11.43
N MET A 3 45.63 -3.01 11.22
CA MET A 3 44.39 -3.76 11.13
C MET A 3 44.08 -4.13 12.57
N GLN A 4 43.04 -3.54 13.18
CA GLN A 4 42.36 -3.92 14.43
C GLN A 4 41.43 -2.78 14.86
N LEU A 5 40.18 -2.75 14.34
CA LEU A 5 38.98 -2.20 15.02
C LEU A 5 37.74 -2.34 14.09
N ARG A 6 37.34 -3.56 13.72
CA ARG A 6 36.17 -3.78 12.82
C ARG A 6 35.01 -4.60 13.41
N PHE A 7 35.00 -4.86 14.71
CA PHE A 7 33.97 -5.73 15.34
C PHE A 7 33.31 -5.16 16.61
N LYS A 8 33.53 -3.89 16.97
CA LYS A 8 32.99 -3.33 18.23
C LYS A 8 31.55 -2.78 18.15
N GLY A 9 31.03 -2.45 16.97
CA GLY A 9 29.68 -1.88 16.82
C GLY A 9 28.52 -2.79 17.28
N PRO A 10 28.45 -4.05 16.83
CA PRO A 10 27.36 -4.97 17.22
C PRO A 10 27.44 -5.39 18.70
N LEU A 11 28.66 -5.59 19.21
CA LEU A 11 28.90 -5.97 20.60
C LEU A 11 28.59 -4.82 21.56
N LEU A 12 28.90 -3.58 21.17
CA LEU A 12 28.58 -2.38 21.94
C LEU A 12 27.08 -2.03 21.86
N PHE A 13 26.41 -2.30 20.74
CA PHE A 13 24.95 -2.19 20.62
C PHE A 13 24.23 -3.21 21.52
N LEU A 14 24.72 -4.45 21.60
CA LEU A 14 24.24 -5.44 22.58
C LEU A 14 24.53 -5.02 24.02
N LEU A 15 25.69 -4.41 24.28
CA LEU A 15 26.04 -3.86 25.60
C LEU A 15 25.16 -2.66 25.99
N LEU A 16 24.94 -1.68 25.10
CA LEU A 16 24.04 -0.56 25.35
C LEU A 16 22.57 -1.01 25.47
N SER A 17 22.15 -1.97 24.66
CA SER A 17 20.85 -2.65 24.77
C SER A 17 20.71 -3.35 26.11
N SER A 18 21.75 -4.04 26.59
CA SER A 18 21.76 -4.69 27.90
C SER A 18 21.77 -3.69 29.05
N ILE A 19 22.49 -2.55 28.94
CA ILE A 19 22.54 -1.50 29.94
C ILE A 19 21.22 -0.74 30.01
N LEU A 20 20.57 -0.45 28.88
CA LEU A 20 19.25 0.18 28.85
C LEU A 20 18.16 -0.76 29.38
N PHE A 21 18.25 -2.06 29.09
CA PHE A 21 17.41 -3.11 29.66
C PHE A 21 17.65 -3.26 31.18
N LEU A 22 18.90 -3.16 31.64
CA LEU A 22 19.24 -3.20 33.07
C LEU A 22 18.75 -1.94 33.81
N VAL A 23 18.89 -0.75 33.21
CA VAL A 23 18.42 0.52 33.80
C VAL A 23 16.90 0.53 33.93
N PHE A 24 16.18 -0.03 32.94
CA PHE A 24 14.73 -0.26 33.04
C PHE A 24 14.37 -1.30 34.11
N ALA A 25 15.16 -2.38 34.24
CA ALA A 25 14.96 -3.39 35.25
C ALA A 25 15.24 -2.85 36.67
N THR A 26 16.28 -2.05 36.88
CA THR A 26 16.67 -1.54 38.20
C THR A 26 15.75 -0.44 38.72
N ALA A 27 15.09 0.33 37.84
CA ALA A 27 14.12 1.34 38.25
C ALA A 27 12.78 0.75 38.75
N GLU A 28 12.50 -0.54 38.49
CA GLU A 28 11.30 -1.26 38.98
C GLU A 28 11.61 -2.24 40.14
N VAL A 29 12.89 -2.50 40.46
CA VAL A 29 13.30 -3.49 41.49
C VAL A 29 13.20 -2.97 42.93
N GLU A 30 13.11 -1.65 43.14
CA GLU A 30 13.07 -1.08 44.51
C GLU A 30 11.74 -1.34 45.25
N HIS A 31 10.72 -1.92 44.59
CA HIS A 31 9.41 -2.14 45.20
C HIS A 31 9.00 -3.62 45.40
N GLU A 32 9.85 -4.59 45.08
CA GLU A 32 9.48 -6.02 45.09
C GLU A 32 10.45 -6.94 45.86
N ILE A 33 11.18 -6.41 46.84
CA ILE A 33 11.94 -7.23 47.81
C ILE A 33 11.07 -7.52 49.05
N SER A 34 10.10 -8.44 48.92
CA SER A 34 9.66 -9.28 50.04
C SER A 34 8.64 -10.35 49.64
N ARG A 35 9.13 -11.52 49.20
CA ARG A 35 8.87 -12.85 49.82
C ARG A 35 9.33 -14.01 48.90
N LYS A 36 10.40 -14.66 49.36
CA LYS A 36 10.78 -16.10 49.28
C LYS A 36 9.67 -17.07 48.86
N LEU A 37 9.90 -18.29 48.35
CA LEU A 37 11.04 -19.11 47.91
C LEU A 37 10.44 -20.54 47.73
N ARG A 38 10.56 -21.21 46.57
CA ARG A 38 10.80 -22.67 46.50
C ARG A 38 11.03 -23.20 45.07
N THR A 39 11.78 -24.30 45.03
CA THR A 39 12.60 -24.88 43.97
C THR A 39 11.93 -26.00 43.15
N ALA A 40 12.60 -26.37 42.05
CA ALA A 40 12.30 -27.38 41.01
C ALA A 40 12.43 -28.87 41.49
N PRO A 41 12.28 -29.92 40.63
CA PRO A 41 13.30 -30.27 39.62
C PRO A 41 12.87 -30.96 38.29
N HIS A 42 13.74 -30.78 37.28
CA HIS A 42 14.20 -31.63 36.16
C HIS A 42 13.36 -32.78 35.54
N LYS A 43 13.43 -32.83 34.19
CA LYS A 43 13.76 -34.06 33.44
C LYS A 43 14.42 -33.73 32.08
N ASP A 44 15.61 -34.29 31.87
CA ASP A 44 16.40 -34.35 30.62
C ASP A 44 15.87 -35.43 29.66
N VAL A 45 16.07 -35.23 28.35
CA VAL A 45 16.51 -36.12 27.24
C VAL A 45 16.40 -35.22 25.98
N GLY A 46 17.31 -35.08 25.02
CA GLY A 46 18.53 -35.77 24.58
C GLY A 46 18.65 -35.43 23.08
N ASN A 47 19.86 -35.08 22.62
CA ASN A 47 20.18 -34.69 21.24
C ASN A 47 19.76 -35.72 20.18
N ASN A 48 19.51 -35.25 18.95
CA ASN A 48 20.17 -35.82 17.77
C ASN A 48 20.27 -34.81 16.62
N VAL A 49 21.49 -34.72 16.12
CA VAL A 49 21.97 -34.03 14.91
C VAL A 49 21.60 -34.88 13.69
N ILE A 50 21.13 -34.27 12.61
CA ILE A 50 21.20 -34.84 11.27
C ILE A 50 21.79 -33.78 10.33
N ASP A 51 22.94 -34.17 9.77
CA ASP A 51 23.71 -33.49 8.74
C ASP A 51 23.01 -33.66 7.39
N GLY A 52 23.08 -32.64 6.52
CA GLY A 52 22.34 -32.62 5.27
C GLY A 52 22.81 -31.51 4.34
N THR A 53 24.04 -31.64 3.86
CA THR A 53 24.59 -30.91 2.72
C THR A 53 23.73 -31.12 1.46
N VAL A 54 23.18 -30.05 0.90
CA VAL A 54 22.75 -30.02 -0.51
C VAL A 54 23.26 -28.73 -1.16
N THR A 55 24.01 -28.99 -2.22
CA THR A 55 24.71 -28.10 -3.15
C THR A 55 23.80 -27.13 -3.90
N GLU A 56 24.23 -25.87 -3.96
CA GLU A 56 23.70 -24.83 -4.84
C GLU A 56 24.07 -25.15 -6.31
N ASN A 57 23.08 -25.26 -7.18
CA ASN A 57 23.29 -25.17 -8.62
C ASN A 57 23.00 -23.74 -9.08
N SER A 58 24.08 -22.99 -9.25
CA SER A 58 24.14 -21.74 -9.99
C SER A 58 23.92 -22.01 -11.49
N PHE A 59 22.83 -21.49 -12.07
CA PHE A 59 22.69 -21.39 -13.52
C PHE A 59 23.04 -19.96 -13.97
N SER A 60 24.27 -19.81 -14.43
CA SER A 60 24.75 -18.70 -15.25
C SER A 60 24.31 -18.91 -16.70
N PHE A 61 23.65 -17.93 -17.32
CA PHE A 61 23.56 -17.87 -18.78
C PHE A 61 24.51 -16.81 -19.31
N GLN A 62 25.29 -17.26 -20.26
CA GLN A 62 26.52 -16.72 -20.79
C GLN A 62 26.25 -15.75 -21.94
N ASP A 63 27.05 -14.69 -21.98
CA ASP A 63 27.15 -13.72 -23.06
C ASP A 63 27.30 -14.38 -24.44
N THR A 64 26.68 -13.79 -25.45
CA THR A 64 27.11 -13.95 -26.84
C THR A 64 27.10 -12.58 -27.52
N ASP A 65 28.24 -11.89 -27.39
CA ASP A 65 28.59 -10.73 -28.21
C ASP A 65 29.44 -11.18 -29.41
N LYS A 66 29.04 -10.73 -30.60
CA LYS A 66 29.83 -10.31 -31.78
C LYS A 66 28.91 -10.30 -33.00
N ALA A 67 28.91 -9.35 -33.92
CA ALA A 67 29.49 -8.03 -34.06
C ALA A 67 28.96 -7.48 -35.40
N LEU A 68 28.44 -6.24 -35.48
CA LEU A 68 28.70 -5.30 -36.59
C LEU A 68 28.08 -3.92 -36.34
N GLY A 69 28.90 -2.87 -36.45
CA GLY A 69 28.48 -1.56 -36.95
C GLY A 69 28.10 -0.49 -35.92
N GLU A 70 29.05 0.42 -35.65
CA GLU A 70 28.85 1.62 -34.84
C GLU A 70 27.79 2.58 -35.40
N THR A 71 26.90 3.09 -34.54
CA THR A 71 26.47 4.50 -34.59
C THR A 71 26.06 4.98 -33.19
N LYS A 72 26.77 6.00 -32.69
CA LYS A 72 26.51 6.68 -31.43
C LYS A 72 25.20 7.49 -31.49
N SER A 73 24.25 7.15 -30.62
CA SER A 73 23.39 8.10 -29.88
C SER A 73 22.67 7.34 -28.75
N GLY A 74 23.02 7.65 -27.50
CA GLY A 74 22.50 6.96 -26.31
C GLY A 74 21.05 7.34 -26.02
N SER A 75 20.11 6.64 -26.65
CA SER A 75 18.70 6.60 -26.25
C SER A 75 18.47 5.31 -25.46
N ASN A 76 17.95 5.43 -24.23
CA ASN A 76 17.40 4.31 -23.46
C ASN A 76 16.25 3.69 -24.26
N LYS A 77 16.54 2.76 -25.18
CA LYS A 77 15.50 2.03 -25.91
C LYS A 77 14.71 1.17 -24.93
N VAL A 78 13.45 1.54 -24.70
CA VAL A 78 12.50 0.75 -23.92
C VAL A 78 12.26 -0.57 -24.64
N SER A 79 12.42 -1.69 -23.94
CA SER A 79 12.08 -3.00 -24.52
C SER A 79 10.57 -3.21 -24.52
N TRP A 80 10.04 -3.84 -25.56
CA TRP A 80 8.62 -4.26 -25.61
C TRP A 80 8.25 -5.20 -24.45
N THR A 81 9.21 -6.00 -23.96
CA THR A 81 9.02 -6.85 -22.77
C THR A 81 8.80 -6.02 -21.50
N THR A 82 9.43 -4.86 -21.41
CA THR A 82 9.24 -3.92 -20.31
C THR A 82 7.82 -3.35 -20.35
N VAL A 83 7.37 -2.89 -21.52
CA VAL A 83 5.99 -2.40 -21.71
C VAL A 83 4.96 -3.45 -21.32
N ALA A 84 5.14 -4.70 -21.77
CA ALA A 84 4.26 -5.81 -21.44
C ALA A 84 4.20 -6.12 -19.94
N LEU A 85 5.34 -6.15 -19.24
CA LEU A 85 5.39 -6.45 -17.81
C LEU A 85 4.69 -5.36 -16.98
N PHE A 86 4.95 -4.09 -17.28
CA PHE A 86 4.36 -2.98 -16.54
C PHE A 86 2.85 -2.88 -16.78
N THR A 87 2.39 -3.11 -18.01
CA THR A 87 0.95 -3.11 -18.32
C THR A 87 0.22 -4.34 -17.80
N LEU A 88 0.91 -5.48 -17.64
CA LEU A 88 0.35 -6.64 -16.93
C LEU A 88 0.19 -6.35 -15.43
N ALA A 89 1.16 -5.69 -14.81
CA ALA A 89 1.06 -5.27 -13.42
C ALA A 89 -0.07 -4.22 -13.23
N MET A 90 -0.23 -3.31 -14.18
CA MET A 90 -1.34 -2.35 -14.24
C MET A 90 -2.70 -3.04 -14.34
N ALA A 91 -2.85 -4.06 -15.20
CA ALA A 91 -4.07 -4.85 -15.30
C ALA A 91 -4.37 -5.65 -14.02
N ALA A 92 -3.32 -6.14 -13.34
CA ALA A 92 -3.47 -6.82 -12.06
C ALA A 92 -3.97 -5.88 -10.95
N ALA A 93 -3.61 -4.58 -11.01
CA ALA A 93 -4.05 -3.58 -10.04
C ALA A 93 -5.59 -3.42 -10.03
N THR A 94 -6.26 -3.63 -11.17
CA THR A 94 -7.73 -3.62 -11.26
C THR A 94 -8.37 -4.63 -10.31
N GLY A 95 -7.76 -5.79 -10.11
CA GLY A 95 -8.24 -6.80 -9.17
C GLY A 95 -8.28 -6.31 -7.71
N LEU A 96 -7.44 -5.34 -7.34
CA LEU A 96 -7.41 -4.78 -5.99
C LEU A 96 -8.72 -4.05 -5.63
N GLY A 97 -9.47 -3.58 -6.62
CA GLY A 97 -10.78 -2.99 -6.41
C GLY A 97 -11.82 -3.94 -5.81
N ALA A 98 -11.62 -5.26 -5.94
CA ALA A 98 -12.50 -6.27 -5.35
C ALA A 98 -12.26 -6.51 -3.84
N VAL A 99 -11.12 -6.04 -3.31
CA VAL A 99 -10.68 -6.31 -1.93
C VAL A 99 -11.72 -5.97 -0.87
N PRO A 100 -12.45 -4.84 -0.92
CA PRO A 100 -13.46 -4.52 0.09
C PRO A 100 -14.55 -5.59 0.25
N PHE A 101 -14.94 -6.28 -0.83
CA PHE A 101 -16.01 -7.27 -0.81
C PHE A 101 -15.61 -8.59 -0.15
N PHE A 102 -14.32 -8.84 0.10
CA PHE A 102 -13.89 -9.95 0.94
C PHE A 102 -14.26 -9.76 2.41
N PHE A 103 -14.61 -8.53 2.81
CA PHE A 103 -14.87 -8.16 4.19
C PHE A 103 -16.30 -7.69 4.43
N VAL A 104 -17.09 -7.53 3.37
CA VAL A 104 -18.43 -6.94 3.42
C VAL A 104 -19.40 -7.83 2.65
N GLU A 105 -20.43 -8.30 3.35
CA GLU A 105 -21.63 -8.84 2.71
C GLU A 105 -22.58 -7.69 2.38
N LEU A 106 -23.10 -7.65 1.15
CA LEU A 106 -23.97 -6.58 0.69
C LEU A 106 -25.43 -6.98 0.90
N ASP A 107 -26.12 -6.29 1.79
CA ASP A 107 -27.57 -6.22 1.79
C ASP A 107 -28.07 -5.31 0.65
N PRO A 108 -29.35 -5.41 0.25
CA PRO A 108 -29.87 -4.73 -0.94
C PRO A 108 -29.59 -3.22 -0.94
N GLN A 109 -29.74 -2.55 0.20
CA GLN A 109 -29.47 -1.11 0.31
C GLN A 109 -28.00 -0.76 -0.04
N TRP A 110 -27.05 -1.53 0.48
CA TRP A 110 -25.63 -1.32 0.18
C TRP A 110 -25.28 -1.71 -1.26
N ALA A 111 -25.98 -2.68 -1.82
CA ALA A 111 -25.88 -3.01 -3.25
C ALA A 111 -26.31 -1.83 -4.14
N GLY A 112 -27.39 -1.13 -3.80
CA GLY A 112 -27.82 0.09 -4.47
C GLY A 112 -26.83 1.25 -4.35
N ILE A 113 -26.27 1.46 -3.16
CA ILE A 113 -25.21 2.47 -2.92
C ILE A 113 -23.95 2.16 -3.74
N CYS A 114 -23.53 0.89 -3.77
CA CYS A 114 -22.39 0.42 -4.56
C CYS A 114 -22.59 0.67 -6.06
N ASN A 115 -23.77 0.35 -6.61
CA ASN A 115 -24.08 0.68 -8.01
C ASN A 115 -24.08 2.19 -8.26
N GLY A 116 -24.53 3.00 -7.29
CA GLY A 116 -24.40 4.46 -7.34
C GLY A 116 -22.95 4.95 -7.39
N MET A 117 -22.07 4.36 -6.58
CA MET A 117 -20.64 4.66 -6.63
C MET A 117 -20.02 4.27 -7.97
N ALA A 118 -20.33 3.07 -8.47
CA ALA A 118 -19.85 2.58 -9.76
C ALA A 118 -20.27 3.53 -10.90
N ALA A 119 -21.53 4.00 -10.90
CA ALA A 119 -22.01 5.01 -11.83
C ALA A 119 -21.19 6.31 -11.77
N GLY A 120 -20.86 6.79 -10.58
CA GLY A 120 -20.03 7.99 -10.39
C GLY A 120 -18.61 7.83 -10.94
N VAL A 121 -17.94 6.71 -10.62
CA VAL A 121 -16.60 6.40 -11.15
C VAL A 121 -16.61 6.35 -12.68
N MET A 122 -17.59 5.64 -13.26
CA MET A 122 -17.73 5.49 -14.70
C MET A 122 -18.00 6.82 -15.42
N LEU A 123 -18.80 7.70 -14.83
CA LEU A 123 -19.06 9.03 -15.41
C LEU A 123 -17.81 9.90 -15.39
N ALA A 124 -17.08 9.95 -14.27
CA ALA A 124 -15.84 10.72 -14.19
C ALA A 124 -14.81 10.22 -15.21
N ALA A 125 -14.57 8.91 -15.28
CA ALA A 125 -13.68 8.30 -16.28
C ALA A 125 -14.12 8.62 -17.72
N SER A 126 -15.43 8.67 -18.00
CA SER A 126 -15.93 9.05 -19.32
C SER A 126 -15.57 10.49 -19.69
N PHE A 127 -15.62 11.42 -18.72
CA PHE A 127 -15.23 12.81 -18.96
C PHE A 127 -13.71 12.96 -19.14
N ASP A 128 -12.92 12.24 -18.35
CA ASP A 128 -11.46 12.17 -18.52
C ASP A 128 -11.09 11.70 -19.95
N LEU A 129 -11.75 10.66 -20.48
CA LEU A 129 -11.54 10.17 -21.85
C LEU A 129 -11.92 11.18 -22.93
N ILE A 130 -13.00 11.93 -22.71
CA ILE A 130 -13.45 12.99 -23.63
C ILE A 130 -12.39 14.09 -23.67
N GLU A 131 -11.91 14.53 -22.51
CA GLU A 131 -10.87 15.55 -22.41
C GLU A 131 -9.57 15.08 -23.07
N GLU A 132 -9.13 13.85 -22.81
CA GLU A 132 -7.92 13.27 -23.39
C GLU A 132 -7.98 13.24 -24.92
N GLY A 133 -9.11 12.81 -25.50
CA GLY A 133 -9.28 12.74 -26.96
C GLY A 133 -9.29 14.11 -27.65
N GLN A 134 -9.54 15.20 -26.90
CA GLN A 134 -9.61 16.56 -27.44
C GLN A 134 -8.25 17.26 -27.53
N GLN A 135 -7.19 16.72 -26.96
CA GLN A 135 -5.89 17.40 -26.84
C GLN A 135 -5.06 17.51 -28.15
N GLY A 136 -5.65 17.31 -29.33
CA GLY A 136 -5.00 17.40 -30.65
C GLY A 136 -5.76 18.24 -31.68
N HIS A 137 -5.05 18.79 -32.69
CA HIS A 137 -5.68 19.48 -33.82
C HIS A 137 -6.66 18.53 -34.55
N ASP A 138 -7.92 18.94 -34.72
CA ASP A 138 -9.07 18.16 -35.22
C ASP A 138 -9.56 16.97 -34.37
N GLY A 139 -8.99 16.74 -33.17
CA GLY A 139 -9.38 15.62 -32.29
C GLY A 139 -10.84 15.67 -31.83
N GLY A 140 -11.36 16.87 -31.55
CA GLY A 140 -12.71 17.06 -31.00
C GLY A 140 -13.83 16.49 -31.88
N ASN A 141 -13.73 16.61 -33.21
CA ASN A 141 -14.74 16.05 -34.12
C ASN A 141 -14.76 14.52 -34.07
N TRP A 142 -13.57 13.89 -34.03
CA TRP A 142 -13.44 12.44 -33.92
C TRP A 142 -13.94 11.90 -32.58
N VAL A 143 -13.71 12.63 -31.49
CA VAL A 143 -14.26 12.29 -30.16
C VAL A 143 -15.78 12.27 -30.19
N VAL A 144 -16.43 13.30 -30.77
CA VAL A 144 -17.89 13.37 -30.85
C VAL A 144 -18.46 12.24 -31.72
N ILE A 145 -17.84 11.96 -32.87
CA ILE A 145 -18.23 10.85 -33.74
C ILE A 145 -18.08 9.51 -33.00
N GLY A 146 -16.96 9.32 -32.30
CA GLY A 146 -16.72 8.16 -31.45
C GLY A 146 -17.80 8.01 -30.39
N LEU A 147 -18.09 9.07 -29.64
CA LEU A 147 -19.08 9.09 -28.55
C LEU A 147 -20.47 8.69 -29.03
N LEU A 148 -20.92 9.22 -30.16
CA LEU A 148 -22.19 8.82 -30.77
C LEU A 148 -22.17 7.36 -31.21
N ALA A 149 -21.07 6.92 -31.87
CA ALA A 149 -20.92 5.54 -32.31
C ALA A 149 -20.93 4.55 -31.14
N GLY A 150 -20.27 4.89 -30.02
CA GLY A 150 -20.22 4.06 -28.81
C GLY A 150 -21.59 3.89 -28.15
N GLY A 151 -22.36 4.97 -28.02
CA GLY A 151 -23.72 4.90 -27.50
C GLY A 151 -24.65 4.07 -28.39
N ILE A 152 -24.57 4.26 -29.71
CA ILE A 152 -25.34 3.46 -30.69
C ILE A 152 -24.93 1.98 -30.62
N PHE A 153 -23.64 1.70 -30.50
CA PHE A 153 -23.11 0.34 -30.41
C PHE A 153 -23.68 -0.40 -29.21
N ILE A 154 -23.66 0.19 -28.01
CA ILE A 154 -24.21 -0.45 -26.80
C ILE A 154 -25.72 -0.61 -26.87
N TRP A 155 -26.42 0.40 -27.39
CA TRP A 155 -27.86 0.27 -27.64
C TRP A 155 -28.18 -0.91 -28.56
N LEU A 156 -27.39 -1.12 -29.62
CA LEU A 156 -27.54 -2.25 -30.53
C LEU A 156 -27.18 -3.59 -29.85
N CYS A 157 -26.08 -3.65 -29.11
CA CYS A 157 -25.68 -4.83 -28.34
C CYS A 157 -26.77 -5.25 -27.36
N LYS A 158 -27.36 -4.30 -26.63
CA LYS A 158 -28.47 -4.58 -25.72
C LYS A 158 -29.67 -5.15 -26.46
N LYS A 159 -30.09 -4.50 -27.55
CA LYS A 159 -31.22 -4.97 -28.37
C LYS A 159 -30.99 -6.39 -28.89
N LEU A 160 -29.75 -6.72 -29.27
CA LEU A 160 -29.37 -8.07 -29.66
C LEU A 160 -29.45 -9.04 -28.49
N LEU A 161 -28.89 -8.70 -27.32
CA LEU A 161 -28.95 -9.57 -26.13
C LEU A 161 -30.40 -9.85 -25.68
N GLU A 162 -31.27 -8.84 -25.70
CA GLU A 162 -32.70 -8.99 -25.38
C GLU A 162 -33.41 -9.97 -26.33
N GLN A 163 -32.99 -10.03 -27.59
CA GLN A 163 -33.56 -10.91 -28.60
C GLN A 163 -33.18 -12.39 -28.41
N TYR A 164 -32.05 -12.69 -27.77
CA TYR A 164 -31.57 -14.08 -27.55
C TYR A 164 -32.12 -14.73 -26.27
N GLY A 165 -32.80 -13.98 -25.39
CA GLY A 165 -33.74 -14.48 -24.36
C GLY A 165 -33.18 -15.27 -23.17
N GLU A 166 -32.21 -16.17 -23.35
CA GLU A 166 -31.63 -17.01 -22.29
C GLU A 166 -30.11 -16.82 -22.20
N VAL A 167 -29.69 -15.68 -21.65
CA VAL A 167 -28.29 -15.44 -21.31
C VAL A 167 -28.02 -15.91 -19.89
N SER A 168 -26.94 -16.67 -19.71
CA SER A 168 -26.42 -17.05 -18.40
C SER A 168 -24.92 -16.83 -18.34
N MET A 169 -24.45 -16.24 -17.24
CA MET A 169 -23.05 -15.99 -16.97
C MET A 169 -22.86 -16.03 -15.47
N LEU A 170 -21.75 -16.60 -14.97
CA LEU A 170 -21.39 -16.54 -13.55
C LEU A 170 -22.48 -17.10 -12.58
N ASP A 171 -23.22 -18.13 -13.00
CA ASP A 171 -24.38 -18.69 -12.29
C ASP A 171 -25.59 -17.72 -12.16
N ILE A 172 -25.51 -16.56 -12.82
CA ILE A 172 -26.59 -15.58 -12.96
C ILE A 172 -27.34 -15.86 -14.27
N LYS A 173 -28.66 -15.63 -14.28
CA LYS A 173 -29.54 -15.85 -15.44
C LYS A 173 -30.34 -14.60 -15.79
N GLY A 174 -30.76 -14.51 -17.05
CA GLY A 174 -31.71 -13.50 -17.51
C GLY A 174 -31.10 -12.09 -17.57
N ALA A 175 -31.90 -11.08 -17.19
CA ALA A 175 -31.53 -9.68 -17.32
C ALA A 175 -30.26 -9.29 -16.57
N ASP A 176 -30.00 -9.91 -15.41
CA ASP A 176 -28.79 -9.61 -14.64
C ASP A 176 -27.53 -10.21 -15.27
N ALA A 177 -27.64 -11.35 -15.94
CA ALA A 177 -26.52 -11.93 -16.70
C ALA A 177 -26.20 -11.06 -17.92
N ALA A 178 -27.23 -10.57 -18.63
CA ALA A 178 -27.05 -9.65 -19.74
C ALA A 178 -26.31 -8.38 -19.32
N LYS A 179 -26.65 -7.80 -18.17
CA LYS A 179 -25.96 -6.63 -17.62
C LYS A 179 -24.52 -6.92 -17.25
N VAL A 180 -24.25 -8.06 -16.60
CA VAL A 180 -22.88 -8.45 -16.25
C VAL A 180 -22.02 -8.62 -17.52
N ILE A 181 -22.56 -9.27 -18.56
CA ILE A 181 -21.90 -9.39 -19.87
C ILE A 181 -21.61 -8.00 -20.44
N LEU A 182 -22.59 -7.10 -20.39
CA LEU A 182 -22.48 -5.76 -20.97
C LEU A 182 -21.43 -4.91 -20.23
N VAL A 183 -21.42 -4.94 -18.89
CA VAL A 183 -20.41 -4.27 -18.06
C VAL A 183 -19.02 -4.84 -18.32
N ILE A 184 -18.86 -6.16 -18.32
CA ILE A 184 -17.56 -6.80 -18.61
C ILE A 184 -17.08 -6.43 -20.01
N GLY A 185 -17.95 -6.49 -21.01
CA GLY A 185 -17.61 -6.14 -22.39
C GLY A 185 -17.17 -4.68 -22.54
N ILE A 186 -17.87 -3.75 -21.89
CA ILE A 186 -17.57 -2.32 -21.99
C ILE A 186 -16.29 -1.95 -21.25
N MET A 187 -16.08 -2.53 -20.07
CA MET A 187 -14.83 -2.34 -19.32
C MET A 187 -13.64 -2.94 -20.06
N THR A 188 -13.85 -4.04 -20.78
CA THR A 188 -12.83 -4.62 -21.69
C THR A 188 -12.46 -3.64 -22.80
N LEU A 189 -13.44 -2.96 -23.41
CA LEU A 189 -13.21 -1.95 -24.44
C LEU A 189 -12.56 -0.68 -23.89
N HIS A 190 -12.92 -0.27 -22.69
CA HIS A 190 -12.29 0.85 -21.99
C HIS A 190 -10.80 0.59 -21.74
N SER A 191 -10.49 -0.56 -21.14
CA SER A 191 -9.12 -1.04 -20.89
C SER A 191 -8.28 -1.20 -22.16
N PHE A 192 -8.90 -1.39 -23.33
CA PHE A 192 -8.19 -1.34 -24.62
C PHE A 192 -7.60 0.06 -24.87
N GLY A 193 -8.38 1.11 -24.65
CA GLY A 193 -7.97 2.50 -24.83
C GLY A 193 -6.81 2.89 -23.91
N GLU A 194 -6.91 2.53 -22.63
CA GLU A 194 -5.86 2.76 -21.64
C GLU A 194 -4.55 2.05 -22.00
N GLY A 195 -4.64 0.78 -22.44
CA GLY A 195 -3.49 0.03 -22.94
C GLY A 195 -2.80 0.76 -24.09
N SER A 196 -3.59 1.30 -25.03
CA SER A 196 -3.06 2.10 -26.13
C SER A 196 -2.36 3.37 -25.66
N GLY A 197 -2.97 4.14 -24.76
CA GLY A 197 -2.39 5.37 -24.21
C GLY A 197 -1.05 5.13 -23.50
N VAL A 198 -0.96 4.03 -22.73
CA VAL A 198 0.29 3.61 -22.08
C VAL A 198 1.36 3.23 -23.11
N GLY A 199 1.00 2.43 -24.11
CA GLY A 199 1.92 2.01 -25.18
C GLY A 199 2.52 3.20 -25.92
N VAL A 200 1.67 4.14 -26.34
CA VAL A 200 2.08 5.41 -26.97
C VAL A 200 3.00 6.21 -26.04
N SER A 201 2.69 6.26 -24.75
CA SER A 201 3.48 7.02 -23.77
C SER A 201 4.90 6.48 -23.59
N PHE A 202 5.10 5.17 -23.69
CA PHE A 202 6.45 4.57 -23.71
C PHE A 202 7.24 4.91 -24.97
N ALA A 203 6.57 5.18 -26.09
CA ALA A 203 7.17 5.62 -27.35
C ALA A 203 7.40 7.14 -27.42
N GLY A 204 6.94 7.89 -26.42
CA GLY A 204 7.06 9.35 -26.34
C GLY A 204 8.51 9.85 -26.19
N SER A 205 8.70 11.16 -26.30
CA SER A 205 10.02 11.81 -26.30
C SER A 205 10.82 11.60 -25.01
N LYS A 206 10.13 11.35 -23.88
CA LYS A 206 10.74 11.04 -22.58
C LYS A 206 10.93 9.52 -22.35
N GLY A 207 10.49 8.67 -23.28
CA GLY A 207 10.70 7.21 -23.27
C GLY A 207 10.19 6.52 -21.99
N PHE A 208 11.09 5.77 -21.33
CA PHE A 208 10.75 4.95 -20.16
C PHE A 208 10.10 5.75 -19.02
N SER A 209 10.57 6.96 -18.74
CA SER A 209 10.08 7.75 -17.60
C SER A 209 8.65 8.23 -17.80
N GLN A 210 8.30 8.66 -19.02
CA GLN A 210 6.93 9.03 -19.36
C GLN A 210 6.00 7.81 -19.37
N GLY A 211 6.39 6.73 -20.05
CA GLY A 211 5.55 5.53 -20.09
C GLY A 211 5.32 4.92 -18.70
N LEU A 212 6.34 4.89 -17.84
CA LEU A 212 6.20 4.41 -16.46
C LEU A 212 5.26 5.30 -15.64
N LEU A 213 5.39 6.63 -15.74
CA LEU A 213 4.52 7.57 -15.03
C LEU A 213 3.05 7.35 -15.43
N VAL A 214 2.78 7.30 -16.73
CA VAL A 214 1.43 7.08 -17.25
C VAL A 214 0.88 5.71 -16.84
N THR A 215 1.70 4.66 -16.91
CA THR A 215 1.30 3.31 -16.47
C THR A 215 0.90 3.29 -14.99
N LEU A 216 1.62 4.01 -14.13
CA LEU A 216 1.33 4.05 -12.70
C LEU A 216 0.08 4.87 -12.39
N ALA A 217 -0.10 6.00 -13.08
CA ALA A 217 -1.30 6.81 -12.96
C ALA A 217 -2.53 5.96 -13.31
N ILE A 218 -2.48 5.25 -14.43
CA ILE A 218 -3.55 4.34 -14.85
C ILE A 218 -3.68 3.15 -13.90
N ALA A 219 -2.58 2.56 -13.41
CA ALA A 219 -2.68 1.46 -12.43
C ALA A 219 -3.40 1.86 -11.13
N VAL A 220 -3.25 3.12 -10.69
CA VAL A 220 -4.01 3.64 -9.55
C VAL A 220 -5.45 3.93 -9.94
N HIS A 221 -5.71 4.47 -11.14
CA HIS A 221 -7.04 4.69 -11.71
C HIS A 221 -7.85 3.38 -11.84
N ASN A 222 -7.17 2.28 -12.19
CA ASN A 222 -7.76 0.95 -12.32
C ASN A 222 -8.31 0.40 -11.01
N ILE A 223 -7.84 0.84 -9.84
CA ILE A 223 -8.34 0.35 -8.55
C ILE A 223 -9.81 0.79 -8.35
N PRO A 224 -10.16 2.09 -8.49
CA PRO A 224 -11.55 2.56 -8.57
C PRO A 224 -12.40 1.88 -9.65
N GLU A 225 -11.84 1.62 -10.83
CA GLU A 225 -12.59 0.92 -11.89
C GLU A 225 -12.88 -0.53 -11.54
N GLY A 226 -11.88 -1.24 -11.04
CA GLY A 226 -12.04 -2.60 -10.55
C GLY A 226 -13.02 -2.68 -9.39
N LEU A 227 -13.07 -1.63 -8.56
CA LEU A 227 -14.07 -1.47 -7.51
C LEU A 227 -15.46 -1.31 -8.13
N ALA A 228 -15.63 -0.48 -9.16
CA ALA A 228 -16.90 -0.31 -9.87
C ALA A 228 -17.40 -1.63 -10.52
N VAL A 229 -16.51 -2.38 -11.17
CA VAL A 229 -16.82 -3.72 -11.73
C VAL A 229 -17.23 -4.69 -10.62
N SER A 230 -16.46 -4.69 -9.53
CA SER A 230 -16.71 -5.55 -8.38
C SER A 230 -18.00 -5.21 -7.66
N MET A 231 -18.38 -3.93 -7.59
CA MET A 231 -19.67 -3.47 -7.05
C MET A 231 -20.85 -4.06 -7.82
N VAL A 232 -20.80 -4.00 -9.15
CA VAL A 232 -21.84 -4.54 -10.03
C VAL A 232 -21.95 -6.07 -9.92
N LEU A 233 -20.80 -6.76 -9.81
CA LEU A 233 -20.75 -8.21 -9.65
C LEU A 233 -21.24 -8.64 -8.27
N ALA A 234 -20.75 -7.99 -7.21
CA ALA A 234 -21.11 -8.29 -5.82
C ALA A 234 -22.58 -7.99 -5.54
N SER A 235 -23.17 -6.94 -6.14
CA SER A 235 -24.60 -6.63 -6.03
C SER A 235 -25.50 -7.74 -6.60
N ARG A 236 -24.94 -8.67 -7.37
CA ARG A 236 -25.62 -9.80 -8.00
C ARG A 236 -25.19 -11.15 -7.42
N GLY A 237 -24.56 -11.13 -6.25
CA GLY A 237 -24.17 -12.34 -5.51
C GLY A 237 -22.92 -13.05 -6.04
N VAL A 238 -22.13 -12.41 -6.91
CA VAL A 238 -20.85 -12.98 -7.35
C VAL A 238 -19.85 -12.93 -6.19
N SER A 239 -19.22 -14.06 -5.89
CA SER A 239 -18.21 -14.16 -4.83
C SER A 239 -17.03 -13.18 -5.05
N PRO A 240 -16.43 -12.61 -4.01
CA PRO A 240 -15.32 -11.64 -4.13
C PRO A 240 -14.12 -12.15 -4.93
N GLN A 241 -13.82 -13.45 -4.87
CA GLN A 241 -12.74 -14.07 -5.66
C GLN A 241 -13.04 -14.04 -7.17
N LYS A 242 -14.27 -14.38 -7.55
CA LYS A 242 -14.75 -14.28 -8.94
C LYS A 242 -14.76 -12.81 -9.37
N ALA A 243 -15.25 -11.89 -8.52
CA ALA A 243 -15.24 -10.46 -8.82
C ALA A 243 -13.81 -9.94 -9.09
N MET A 244 -12.86 -10.26 -8.22
CA MET A 244 -11.43 -9.95 -8.41
C MET A 244 -10.88 -10.47 -9.73
N LEU A 245 -11.13 -11.75 -10.04
CA LEU A 245 -10.65 -12.37 -11.27
C LEU A 245 -11.26 -11.70 -12.50
N TRP A 246 -12.58 -11.44 -12.49
CA TRP A 246 -13.26 -10.80 -13.61
C TRP A 246 -12.85 -9.33 -13.78
N SER A 247 -12.56 -8.61 -12.71
CA SER A 247 -11.95 -7.26 -12.77
C SER A 247 -10.55 -7.28 -13.41
N VAL A 248 -9.73 -8.31 -13.17
CA VAL A 248 -8.44 -8.46 -13.88
C VAL A 248 -8.68 -8.82 -15.34
N ILE A 249 -9.62 -9.72 -15.63
CA ILE A 249 -9.95 -10.15 -17.00
C ILE A 249 -10.37 -8.95 -17.86
N THR A 250 -11.21 -8.04 -17.33
CA THR A 250 -11.60 -6.83 -18.05
C THR A 250 -10.41 -5.95 -18.41
N SER A 251 -9.32 -6.00 -17.65
CA SER A 251 -8.11 -5.20 -17.92
C SER A 251 -7.01 -5.93 -18.69
N LEU A 252 -7.15 -7.22 -19.00
CA LEU A 252 -6.20 -7.95 -19.86
C LEU A 252 -5.99 -7.37 -21.28
N PRO A 253 -6.93 -6.64 -21.90
CA PRO A 253 -6.65 -5.92 -23.13
C PRO A 253 -5.51 -4.91 -23.00
N GLN A 254 -5.29 -4.31 -21.81
CA GLN A 254 -4.26 -3.30 -21.59
C GLN A 254 -2.86 -3.79 -22.05
N PRO A 255 -2.31 -4.91 -21.54
CA PRO A 255 -1.01 -5.41 -21.99
C PRO A 255 -1.01 -5.93 -23.42
N LEU A 256 -2.14 -6.44 -23.92
CA LEU A 256 -2.25 -6.95 -25.29
C LEU A 256 -2.12 -5.83 -26.34
N VAL A 257 -2.64 -4.64 -26.02
CA VAL A 257 -2.69 -3.50 -26.93
C VAL A 257 -1.50 -2.58 -26.75
N ALA A 258 -1.00 -2.43 -25.53
CA ALA A 258 0.11 -1.53 -25.24
C ALA A 258 1.38 -1.85 -26.03
N VAL A 259 1.68 -3.13 -26.29
CA VAL A 259 2.86 -3.52 -27.08
C VAL A 259 2.72 -3.11 -28.56
N PRO A 260 1.63 -3.46 -29.28
CA PRO A 260 1.35 -2.92 -30.61
C PRO A 260 1.33 -1.38 -30.65
N SER A 261 0.72 -0.72 -29.67
CA SER A 261 0.65 0.75 -29.60
C SER A 261 2.03 1.38 -29.38
N PHE A 262 2.90 0.74 -28.61
CA PHE A 262 4.29 1.16 -28.46
C PHE A 262 5.09 1.02 -29.78
N ILE A 263 4.88 -0.07 -30.53
CA ILE A 263 5.57 -0.31 -31.80
C ILE A 263 5.04 0.62 -32.91
N CYS A 264 3.74 0.90 -32.90
CA CYS A 264 3.01 1.65 -33.94
C CYS A 264 2.42 2.96 -33.40
N ALA A 265 3.16 3.68 -32.56
CA ALA A 265 2.64 4.82 -31.80
C ALA A 265 1.98 5.92 -32.66
N ASP A 266 2.53 6.23 -33.83
CA ASP A 266 1.98 7.23 -34.74
C ASP A 266 0.59 6.86 -35.29
N ALA A 267 0.36 5.57 -35.54
CA ALA A 267 -0.93 5.09 -36.04
C ALA A 267 -1.98 5.14 -34.92
N PHE A 268 -1.62 4.68 -33.72
CA PHE A 268 -2.52 4.72 -32.57
C PHE A 268 -2.84 6.16 -32.13
N ASN A 269 -1.87 7.07 -32.13
CA ASN A 269 -2.08 8.49 -31.82
C ASN A 269 -3.16 9.14 -32.69
N LYS A 270 -3.25 8.79 -33.97
CA LYS A 270 -4.27 9.33 -34.89
C LYS A 270 -5.66 8.75 -34.63
N PHE A 271 -5.74 7.52 -34.11
CA PHE A 271 -6.99 6.80 -33.90
C PHE A 271 -7.54 6.96 -32.47
N LEU A 272 -6.67 7.36 -31.53
CA LEU A 272 -6.98 7.58 -30.12
C LEU A 272 -8.21 8.46 -29.87
N PRO A 273 -8.37 9.65 -30.52
CA PRO A 273 -9.52 10.51 -30.29
C PRO A 273 -10.88 9.83 -30.57
N PHE A 274 -10.95 9.02 -31.62
CA PHE A 274 -12.16 8.24 -31.91
C PHE A 274 -12.40 7.15 -30.87
N CYS A 275 -11.34 6.45 -30.45
CA CYS A 275 -11.42 5.37 -29.48
C CYS A 275 -11.87 5.84 -28.09
N THR A 276 -11.28 6.93 -27.60
CA THR A 276 -11.63 7.49 -26.28
C THR A 276 -13.06 8.02 -26.28
N GLY A 277 -13.46 8.72 -27.36
CA GLY A 277 -14.85 9.10 -27.58
C GLY A 277 -15.79 7.89 -27.58
N PHE A 278 -15.46 6.84 -28.33
CA PHE A 278 -16.25 5.60 -28.39
C PHE A 278 -16.42 4.95 -27.02
N ALA A 279 -15.34 4.78 -26.26
CA ALA A 279 -15.40 4.23 -24.90
C ALA A 279 -16.28 5.08 -23.97
N ALA A 280 -16.10 6.41 -23.98
CA ALA A 280 -16.93 7.33 -23.19
C ALA A 280 -18.42 7.23 -23.56
N GLY A 281 -18.74 7.13 -24.86
CA GLY A 281 -20.11 6.93 -25.34
C GLY A 281 -20.73 5.63 -24.82
N CYS A 282 -19.98 4.53 -24.84
CA CYS A 282 -20.44 3.25 -24.29
C CYS A 282 -20.71 3.34 -22.78
N MET A 283 -19.79 3.93 -22.01
CA MET A 283 -19.89 4.03 -20.55
C MET A 283 -21.02 4.96 -20.10
N ILE A 284 -21.15 6.15 -20.71
CA ILE A 284 -22.24 7.09 -20.41
C ILE A 284 -23.59 6.42 -20.66
N TRP A 285 -23.75 5.77 -21.82
CA TRP A 285 -24.99 5.07 -22.14
C TRP A 285 -25.32 3.99 -21.09
N MET A 286 -24.33 3.19 -20.69
CA MET A 286 -24.51 2.16 -19.65
C MET A 286 -24.91 2.72 -18.30
N VAL A 287 -24.26 3.79 -17.87
CA VAL A 287 -24.56 4.39 -16.58
C VAL A 287 -26.01 4.85 -16.54
N VAL A 288 -26.44 5.55 -17.59
CA VAL A 288 -27.79 6.12 -17.68
C VAL A 288 -28.86 5.03 -17.85
N ALA A 289 -28.62 4.03 -18.70
CA ALA A 289 -29.64 3.05 -19.07
C ALA A 289 -29.70 1.83 -18.13
N GLU A 290 -28.61 1.46 -17.48
CA GLU A 290 -28.51 0.22 -16.69
C GLU A 290 -28.13 0.48 -15.24
N VAL A 291 -26.98 1.11 -14.99
CA VAL A 291 -26.38 1.16 -13.64
C VAL A 291 -27.17 2.03 -12.68
N LEU A 292 -27.53 3.27 -13.08
CA LEU A 292 -28.32 4.17 -12.23
C LEU A 292 -29.74 3.66 -11.99
N PRO A 293 -30.49 3.21 -13.02
CA PRO A 293 -31.82 2.63 -12.81
C PRO A 293 -31.80 1.44 -11.85
N ASP A 294 -30.77 0.58 -11.90
CA ASP A 294 -30.63 -0.52 -10.95
C ASP A 294 -30.28 -0.03 -9.54
N ALA A 295 -29.40 0.96 -9.40
CA ALA A 295 -29.06 1.55 -8.11
C ALA A 295 -30.31 2.11 -7.39
N PHE A 296 -31.18 2.80 -8.13
CA PHE A 296 -32.41 3.38 -7.59
C PHE A 296 -33.50 2.36 -7.23
N LYS A 297 -33.40 1.09 -7.68
CA LYS A 297 -34.32 0.03 -7.23
C LYS A 297 -34.00 -0.42 -5.81
N GLU A 298 -32.72 -0.42 -5.45
CA GLU A 298 -32.21 -1.04 -4.24
C GLU A 298 -31.92 -0.04 -3.12
N ALA A 299 -31.69 1.24 -3.44
CA ALA A 299 -31.43 2.30 -2.47
C ALA A 299 -32.17 3.60 -2.79
N SER A 300 -32.34 4.45 -1.78
CA SER A 300 -33.03 5.74 -1.94
C SER A 300 -32.27 6.67 -2.91
N SER A 301 -33.01 7.49 -3.67
CA SER A 301 -32.41 8.37 -4.68
C SER A 301 -31.36 9.33 -4.11
N SER A 302 -31.57 9.81 -2.87
CA SER A 302 -30.60 10.68 -2.19
C SER A 302 -29.29 9.95 -1.86
N GLN A 303 -29.36 8.69 -1.40
CA GLN A 303 -28.17 7.89 -1.10
C GLN A 303 -27.38 7.56 -2.37
N VAL A 304 -28.08 7.12 -3.43
CA VAL A 304 -27.47 6.82 -4.73
C VAL A 304 -26.80 8.06 -5.33
N ALA A 305 -27.51 9.21 -5.34
CA ALA A 305 -26.96 10.46 -5.86
C ALA A 305 -25.75 10.96 -5.04
N SER A 306 -25.80 10.83 -3.71
CA SER A 306 -24.68 11.21 -2.84
C SER A 306 -23.46 10.32 -3.09
N ALA A 307 -23.67 9.01 -3.24
CA ALA A 307 -22.62 8.03 -3.50
C ALA A 307 -21.97 8.26 -4.89
N ALA A 308 -22.79 8.52 -5.92
CA ALA A 308 -22.30 8.86 -7.25
C ALA A 308 -21.49 10.17 -7.22
N THR A 309 -22.01 11.22 -6.59
CA THR A 309 -21.34 12.54 -6.49
C THR A 309 -20.01 12.45 -5.75
N LEU A 310 -19.98 11.73 -4.63
CA LEU A 310 -18.75 11.52 -3.87
C LEU A 310 -17.71 10.76 -4.69
N SER A 311 -18.14 9.78 -5.49
CA SER A 311 -17.26 9.00 -6.35
C SER A 311 -16.71 9.83 -7.51
N VAL A 312 -17.54 10.69 -8.13
CA VAL A 312 -17.08 11.67 -9.13
C VAL A 312 -16.05 12.61 -8.51
N ALA A 313 -16.36 13.22 -7.36
CA ALA A 313 -15.43 14.13 -6.69
C ALA A 313 -14.12 13.44 -6.31
N PHE A 314 -14.17 12.17 -5.92
CA PHE A 314 -12.99 11.37 -5.63
C PHE A 314 -12.15 11.11 -6.89
N MET A 315 -12.78 10.75 -8.02
CA MET A 315 -12.09 10.56 -9.28
C MET A 315 -11.48 11.86 -9.80
N GLU A 316 -12.20 12.98 -9.74
CA GLU A 316 -11.68 14.30 -10.12
C GLU A 316 -10.50 14.74 -9.23
N ALA A 317 -10.59 14.50 -7.92
CA ALA A 317 -9.49 14.77 -7.01
C ALA A 317 -8.27 13.90 -7.35
N LEU A 318 -8.48 12.65 -7.74
CA LEU A 318 -7.44 11.73 -8.18
C LEU A 318 -6.80 12.19 -9.51
N SER A 319 -7.62 12.58 -10.50
CA SER A 319 -7.16 13.10 -11.80
C SER A 319 -6.40 14.41 -11.65
N THR A 320 -6.91 15.36 -10.85
CA THR A 320 -6.23 16.63 -10.52
C THR A 320 -4.89 16.37 -9.81
N PHE A 321 -4.88 15.43 -8.88
CA PHE A 321 -3.68 15.00 -8.19
C PHE A 321 -2.64 14.50 -9.19
N PHE A 322 -3.01 13.61 -10.12
CA PHE A 322 -2.10 13.12 -11.17
C PHE A 322 -1.64 14.19 -12.17
N GLN A 323 -2.53 15.08 -12.60
CA GLN A 323 -2.19 16.19 -13.49
C GLN A 323 -1.18 17.16 -12.86
N SER A 324 -1.30 17.41 -11.55
CA SER A 324 -0.33 18.21 -10.79
C SER A 324 1.09 17.62 -10.87
N PHE A 325 1.22 16.29 -11.01
CA PHE A 325 2.53 15.65 -11.22
C PHE A 325 2.99 15.68 -12.69
N SER A 326 2.07 15.70 -13.65
CA SER A 326 2.40 15.65 -15.09
C SER A 326 2.86 17.01 -15.64
N HIS A 327 2.26 18.11 -15.17
CA HIS A 327 2.39 19.42 -15.82
C HIS A 327 3.43 20.38 -15.19
N GLY A 328 3.89 20.11 -13.97
CA GLY A 328 4.70 21.07 -13.18
C GLY A 328 6.11 20.62 -12.79
N TYR A 329 6.50 19.37 -13.07
CA TYR A 329 7.63 18.75 -12.38
C TYR A 329 8.65 18.10 -13.32
N ASN A 330 9.94 18.32 -13.03
CA ASN A 330 11.04 17.68 -13.76
C ASN A 330 10.97 16.17 -13.55
N SER A 331 11.62 15.38 -14.42
CA SER A 331 11.66 13.91 -14.31
C SER A 331 12.18 13.40 -12.95
N GLU A 332 12.86 14.25 -12.18
CA GLU A 332 13.38 13.97 -10.84
C GLU A 332 12.26 13.90 -9.78
N ASP A 333 11.31 14.83 -9.78
CA ASP A 333 10.21 14.86 -8.81
C ASP A 333 9.18 13.74 -9.04
N ALA A 334 8.95 13.38 -10.31
CA ALA A 334 8.17 12.19 -10.68
C ALA A 334 8.79 10.89 -10.12
N SER A 335 10.13 10.81 -10.10
CA SER A 335 10.83 9.68 -9.48
C SER A 335 10.69 9.70 -7.95
N GLY A 336 10.64 10.89 -7.34
CA GLY A 336 10.41 11.05 -5.91
C GLY A 336 9.00 10.64 -5.48
N PHE A 337 8.00 10.98 -6.29
CA PHE A 337 6.62 10.52 -6.12
C PHE A 337 6.51 8.99 -6.21
N PHE A 338 7.16 8.39 -7.21
CA PHE A 338 7.14 6.93 -7.38
C PHE A 338 7.73 6.20 -6.17
N VAL A 339 8.88 6.67 -5.67
CA VAL A 339 9.50 6.15 -4.45
C VAL A 339 8.57 6.30 -3.25
N SER A 340 7.83 7.42 -3.17
CA SER A 340 6.85 7.69 -2.12
C SER A 340 5.67 6.73 -2.16
N LEU A 341 5.16 6.36 -3.33
CA LEU A 341 4.05 5.41 -3.48
C LEU A 341 4.50 3.97 -3.13
N LEU A 342 5.67 3.55 -3.62
CA LEU A 342 6.27 2.25 -3.33
C LEU A 342 6.59 2.04 -1.84
N PHE A 343 6.94 3.11 -1.14
CA PHE A 343 7.11 3.11 0.30
C PHE A 343 5.86 2.66 1.04
N GLY A 344 4.68 3.00 0.51
CA GLY A 344 3.42 2.57 1.08
C GLY A 344 3.08 1.10 0.89
N LEU A 345 3.70 0.44 -0.09
CA LEU A 345 3.47 -0.98 -0.36
C LEU A 345 4.15 -1.88 0.69
N GLY A 346 5.28 -1.43 1.26
CA GLY A 346 6.05 -2.17 2.26
C GLY A 346 5.21 -2.60 3.47
N PRO A 347 4.52 -1.68 4.16
CA PRO A 347 3.67 -2.04 5.30
C PRO A 347 2.51 -2.96 4.92
N LEU A 348 1.89 -2.77 3.76
CA LEU A 348 0.82 -3.67 3.31
C LEU A 348 1.34 -5.10 3.13
N LEU A 349 2.44 -5.27 2.40
CA LEU A 349 3.08 -6.56 2.17
C LEU A 349 3.56 -7.21 3.47
N GLY A 350 4.15 -6.44 4.38
CA GLY A 350 4.57 -6.92 5.70
C GLY A 350 3.40 -7.42 6.53
N GLY A 351 2.25 -6.75 6.47
CA GLY A 351 1.02 -7.19 7.12
C GLY A 351 0.45 -8.48 6.51
N VAL A 352 0.38 -8.56 5.18
CA VAL A 352 -0.09 -9.76 4.45
C VAL A 352 0.77 -10.98 4.81
N VAL A 353 2.10 -10.86 4.71
CA VAL A 353 3.02 -11.97 4.99
C VAL A 353 2.91 -12.42 6.44
N LEU A 354 2.84 -11.47 7.39
CA LEU A 354 2.68 -11.81 8.80
C LEU A 354 1.34 -12.49 9.08
N VAL A 355 0.23 -12.01 8.53
CA VAL A 355 -1.09 -12.65 8.69
C VAL A 355 -1.10 -14.05 8.09
N ALA A 356 -0.56 -14.21 6.87
CA ALA A 356 -0.46 -15.52 6.23
C ALA A 356 0.36 -16.52 7.07
N PHE A 357 1.50 -16.07 7.61
CA PHE A 357 2.33 -16.89 8.48
C PHE A 357 1.62 -17.20 9.82
N ALA A 358 0.95 -16.21 10.42
CA ALA A 358 0.20 -16.40 11.66
C ALA A 358 -0.92 -17.43 11.52
N LEU A 359 -1.65 -17.40 10.40
CA LEU A 359 -2.71 -18.36 10.08
C LEU A 359 -2.13 -19.75 9.77
N ALA A 360 -1.08 -19.83 8.95
CA ALA A 360 -0.46 -21.10 8.56
C ALA A 360 0.13 -21.89 9.74
N PHE A 361 0.72 -21.18 10.72
CA PHE A 361 1.37 -21.79 11.87
C PHE A 361 0.57 -21.69 13.18
N HIS A 362 -0.68 -21.21 13.12
CA HIS A 362 -1.55 -20.98 14.29
C HIS A 362 -0.81 -20.27 15.43
N LEU A 363 -0.16 -19.14 15.10
CA LEU A 363 0.64 -18.40 16.06
C LEU A 363 -0.22 -17.85 17.20
N GLN A 364 0.28 -17.99 18.43
CA GLN A 364 -0.44 -17.55 19.61
C GLN A 364 -0.32 -16.05 19.87
N HIS A 365 -1.33 -15.48 20.54
CA HIS A 365 -1.41 -14.05 20.85
C HIS A 365 -0.17 -13.50 21.57
N ALA A 366 0.40 -14.24 22.53
CA ALA A 366 1.59 -13.83 23.26
C ALA A 366 2.82 -13.71 22.33
N PHE A 367 2.97 -14.63 21.38
CA PHE A 367 4.04 -14.58 20.38
C PHE A 367 3.87 -13.40 19.43
N LEU A 368 2.65 -13.15 18.95
CA LEU A 368 2.35 -12.02 18.05
C LEU A 368 2.57 -10.67 18.75
N MET A 369 2.08 -10.50 19.98
CA MET A 369 2.35 -9.29 20.77
C MET A 369 3.85 -9.09 21.04
N GLY A 370 4.57 -10.18 21.35
CA GLY A 370 6.03 -10.16 21.49
C GLY A 370 6.72 -9.70 20.21
N THR A 371 6.35 -10.29 19.07
CA THR A 371 6.90 -9.95 17.74
C THR A 371 6.69 -8.48 17.41
N ALA A 372 5.48 -7.96 17.64
CA ALA A 372 5.17 -6.54 17.44
C ALA A 372 6.08 -5.62 18.28
N SER A 373 6.25 -5.94 19.57
CA SER A 373 7.14 -5.19 20.46
C SER A 373 8.60 -5.26 20.06
N GLY A 374 9.07 -6.41 19.57
CA GLY A 374 10.45 -6.58 19.11
C GLY A 374 10.76 -5.73 17.88
N ILE A 375 9.84 -5.71 16.92
CA ILE A 375 9.94 -4.85 15.74
C ILE A 375 9.91 -3.37 16.14
N ALA A 376 8.97 -2.97 16.98
CA ALA A 376 8.83 -1.58 17.42
C ALA A 376 10.06 -1.08 18.19
N PHE A 377 10.71 -1.94 18.97
CA PHE A 377 11.97 -1.63 19.63
C PHE A 377 13.07 -1.31 18.62
N VAL A 378 13.23 -2.14 17.58
CA VAL A 378 14.24 -1.89 16.54
C VAL A 378 13.93 -0.61 15.78
N LEU A 379 12.69 -0.40 15.35
CA LEU A 379 12.29 0.83 14.63
C LEU A 379 12.57 2.08 15.48
N GLY A 380 12.18 2.09 16.75
CA GLY A 380 12.41 3.22 17.65
C GLY A 380 13.88 3.44 18.04
N ALA A 381 14.72 2.41 18.01
CA ALA A 381 16.13 2.52 18.38
C ALA A 381 17.06 2.78 17.18
N TRP A 382 16.68 2.35 15.98
CA TRP A 382 17.55 2.33 14.80
C TRP A 382 18.04 3.72 14.41
N ARG A 383 17.11 4.67 14.16
CA ARG A 383 17.46 6.02 13.73
C ARG A 383 18.22 6.82 14.80
N PRO A 384 17.76 6.87 16.08
CA PRO A 384 18.52 7.57 17.11
C PRO A 384 19.95 7.02 17.26
N SER A 385 20.11 5.70 17.19
CA SER A 385 21.45 5.08 17.24
C SER A 385 22.32 5.55 16.07
N GLN A 386 21.79 5.58 14.84
CA GLN A 386 22.52 6.08 13.67
C GLN A 386 22.98 7.54 13.86
N LEU A 387 22.08 8.43 14.30
CA LEU A 387 22.39 9.86 14.47
C LEU A 387 23.43 10.10 15.56
N LEU A 388 23.39 9.30 16.64
CA LEU A 388 24.37 9.35 17.72
C LEU A 388 25.75 8.86 17.23
N PHE A 389 25.81 7.73 16.53
CA PHE A 389 27.08 7.18 16.02
C PHE A 389 27.70 8.03 14.92
N SER A 390 26.89 8.67 14.07
CA SER A 390 27.36 9.59 13.04
C SER A 390 27.68 10.99 13.57
N SER A 391 27.54 11.24 14.89
CA SER A 391 27.68 12.56 15.53
C SER A 391 26.84 13.67 14.89
N LYS A 392 25.72 13.33 14.23
CA LYS A 392 24.82 14.30 13.59
C LYS A 392 23.92 14.99 14.61
N MET A 393 23.64 14.33 15.74
CA MET A 393 22.88 14.88 16.84
C MET A 393 23.61 14.62 18.16
N GLY A 394 23.68 15.63 19.01
CA GLY A 394 24.27 15.49 20.34
C GLY A 394 23.44 14.55 21.22
N PHE A 395 24.10 13.90 22.18
CA PHE A 395 23.44 12.98 23.13
C PHE A 395 22.30 13.64 23.91
N MET A 396 22.49 14.88 24.40
CA MET A 396 21.48 15.58 25.19
C MET A 396 20.21 15.95 24.40
N PRO A 397 20.29 16.59 23.21
CA PRO A 397 19.13 16.80 22.35
C PRO A 397 18.39 15.51 22.01
N LEU A 398 19.13 14.43 21.71
CA LEU A 398 18.57 13.14 21.36
C LEU A 398 17.74 12.55 22.51
N VAL A 399 18.29 12.52 23.73
CA VAL A 399 17.59 12.01 24.92
C VAL A 399 16.37 12.87 25.24
N LEU A 400 16.49 14.20 25.13
CA LEU A 400 15.38 15.12 25.37
C LEU A 400 14.23 14.88 24.39
N LEU A 401 14.50 14.75 23.09
CA LEU A 401 13.48 14.49 22.08
C LEU A 401 12.80 13.12 22.26
N LEU A 402 13.57 12.08 22.58
CA LEU A 402 13.01 10.77 22.92
C LEU A 402 12.09 10.86 24.14
N ALA A 403 12.50 11.58 25.19
CA ALA A 403 11.70 11.78 26.39
C ALA A 403 10.44 12.60 26.12
N MET A 404 10.52 13.66 25.30
CA MET A 404 9.36 14.46 24.89
C MET A 404 8.36 13.62 24.08
N GLY A 405 8.84 12.81 23.13
CA GLY A 405 8.00 11.90 22.35
C GLY A 405 7.31 10.86 23.22
N ALA A 406 8.06 10.28 24.17
CA ALA A 406 7.53 9.34 25.15
C ALA A 406 6.44 9.97 26.03
N ALA A 407 6.68 11.19 26.53
CA ALA A 407 5.73 11.93 27.34
C ALA A 407 4.47 12.29 26.54
N PHE A 408 4.61 12.72 25.28
CA PHE A 408 3.50 13.04 24.40
C PHE A 408 2.57 11.83 24.20
N VAL A 409 3.13 10.67 23.86
CA VAL A 409 2.33 9.45 23.69
C VAL A 409 1.73 8.97 25.01
N HIS A 410 2.44 9.14 26.12
CA HIS A 410 1.90 8.81 27.44
C HIS A 410 0.69 9.67 27.82
N VAL A 411 0.78 10.99 27.62
CA VAL A 411 -0.29 11.96 27.91
C VAL A 411 -1.50 11.70 27.01
N THR A 412 -1.29 11.58 25.71
CA THR A 412 -2.36 11.27 24.75
C THR A 412 -3.04 9.93 25.07
N SER A 413 -2.27 8.89 25.39
CA SER A 413 -2.80 7.59 25.81
C SER A 413 -3.61 7.65 27.09
N SER A 414 -3.12 8.37 28.10
CA SER A 414 -3.83 8.54 29.37
C SER A 414 -5.15 9.30 29.17
N SER A 415 -5.14 10.35 28.34
CA SER A 415 -6.34 11.14 28.04
C SER A 415 -7.41 10.33 27.31
N VAL A 416 -7.02 9.56 26.28
CA VAL A 416 -7.95 8.70 25.53
C VAL A 416 -8.53 7.61 26.43
N LEU A 417 -7.71 6.96 27.26
CA LEU A 417 -8.16 5.95 28.22
C LEU A 417 -9.13 6.52 29.26
N LYS A 418 -8.86 7.73 29.79
CA LYS A 418 -9.76 8.43 30.72
C LYS A 418 -11.08 8.83 30.06
N LEU A 419 -11.05 9.26 28.80
CA LEU A 419 -12.27 9.61 28.06
C LEU A 419 -13.11 8.35 27.78
N ALA A 420 -12.48 7.26 27.38
CA ALA A 420 -13.13 5.96 27.17
C ALA A 420 -13.74 5.42 28.48
N SER A 421 -13.04 5.56 29.62
CA SER A 421 -13.56 5.15 30.92
C SER A 421 -14.71 6.03 31.42
N ARG A 422 -14.66 7.35 31.20
CA ARG A 422 -15.76 8.28 31.51
C ARG A 422 -17.00 7.98 30.68
N LYS A 423 -16.84 7.71 29.38
CA LYS A 423 -17.95 7.32 28.51
C LYS A 423 -18.58 6.00 28.98
N ARG A 424 -17.77 5.04 29.46
CA ARG A 424 -18.27 3.80 30.11
C ARG A 424 -19.16 4.05 31.33
N MET A 425 -18.87 5.08 32.14
CA MET A 425 -19.72 5.42 33.30
C MET A 425 -20.97 6.23 32.93
N SER A 426 -20.97 6.89 31.77
CA SER A 426 -22.10 7.68 31.27
C SER A 426 -23.11 6.86 30.45
N VAL A 427 -22.72 5.70 29.91
CA VAL A 427 -23.57 4.81 29.09
C VAL A 427 -24.43 3.90 29.98
N ASN A 428 -25.15 4.49 30.93
CA ASN A 428 -26.39 3.91 31.44
C ASN A 428 -27.62 4.54 30.78
N ASN A 429 -27.47 5.55 29.91
CA ASN A 429 -28.57 6.18 29.16
C ASN A 429 -28.07 6.69 27.79
N LEU A 430 -28.29 5.94 26.69
CA LEU A 430 -28.47 6.35 25.26
C LEU A 430 -28.08 5.19 24.30
N PRO A 431 -28.72 5.11 23.11
CA PRO A 431 -28.90 3.87 22.37
C PRO A 431 -27.67 3.45 21.55
N ILE A 432 -27.59 2.13 21.40
CA ILE A 432 -26.57 1.35 20.73
C ILE A 432 -26.65 1.58 19.22
N VAL A 433 -25.64 2.22 18.64
CA VAL A 433 -25.36 2.15 17.20
C VAL A 433 -23.94 1.61 17.06
N SER A 434 -23.82 0.39 16.52
CA SER A 434 -22.64 -0.50 16.42
C SER A 434 -22.19 -1.16 17.74
N GLY A 435 -22.82 -2.29 18.07
CA GLY A 435 -22.63 -3.05 19.31
C GLY A 435 -21.32 -3.86 19.39
N HIS A 436 -20.17 -3.20 19.54
CA HIS A 436 -18.94 -3.87 20.01
C HIS A 436 -18.28 -3.08 21.15
N GLN A 437 -18.28 -3.65 22.36
CA GLN A 437 -17.53 -3.11 23.49
C GLN A 437 -16.03 -3.36 23.27
N LEU A 438 -15.29 -2.33 22.84
CA LEU A 438 -13.83 -2.40 22.76
C LEU A 438 -13.22 -2.61 24.15
N SER A 439 -12.40 -3.65 24.29
CA SER A 439 -11.63 -3.88 25.51
C SER A 439 -10.55 -2.80 25.67
N VAL A 440 -10.19 -2.47 26.92
CA VAL A 440 -9.10 -1.52 27.22
C VAL A 440 -7.79 -1.94 26.53
N HIS A 441 -7.56 -3.25 26.43
CA HIS A 441 -6.38 -3.82 25.79
C HIS A 441 -6.41 -3.68 24.26
N THR A 442 -7.58 -3.82 23.66
CA THR A 442 -7.77 -3.60 22.22
C THR A 442 -7.54 -2.13 21.89
N LEU A 443 -8.11 -1.22 22.69
CA LEU A 443 -7.89 0.22 22.54
C LEU A 443 -6.40 0.57 22.63
N GLN A 444 -5.67 0.02 23.60
CA GLN A 444 -4.23 0.21 23.75
C GLN A 444 -3.42 -0.28 22.53
N SER A 445 -3.87 -1.36 21.90
CA SER A 445 -3.24 -1.90 20.68
C SER A 445 -3.44 -0.95 19.49
N PHE A 446 -4.64 -0.37 19.34
CA PHE A 446 -4.90 0.70 18.37
C PHE A 446 -4.06 1.95 18.63
N MET A 447 -3.89 2.35 19.89
CA MET A 447 -3.01 3.48 20.24
C MET A 447 -1.55 3.23 19.85
N SER A 448 -1.09 1.98 20.04
CA SER A 448 0.27 1.58 19.65
C SER A 448 0.45 1.57 18.13
N CYS A 449 -0.60 1.20 17.37
CA CYS A 449 -0.61 1.36 15.92
C CYS A 449 -0.56 2.84 15.51
N GLY A 450 -1.20 3.73 16.26
CA GLY A 450 -1.08 5.18 16.09
C GLY A 450 0.36 5.68 16.25
N ALA A 451 1.13 5.14 17.20
CA ALA A 451 2.55 5.45 17.34
C ALA A 451 3.38 4.98 16.14
N VAL A 452 3.06 3.81 15.55
CA VAL A 452 3.68 3.34 14.30
C VAL A 452 3.30 4.24 13.12
N ALA A 453 2.05 4.70 13.05
CA ALA A 453 1.61 5.65 12.02
C ALA A 453 2.39 6.96 12.11
N PHE A 454 2.57 7.50 13.32
CA PHE A 454 3.35 8.72 13.52
C PHE A 454 4.82 8.56 13.14
N HIS A 455 5.43 7.40 13.43
CA HIS A 455 6.76 7.05 12.92
C HIS A 455 6.79 6.98 11.38
N ALA A 456 5.83 6.30 10.76
CA ALA A 456 5.73 6.19 9.30
C ALA A 456 5.53 7.55 8.62
N LEU A 457 4.82 8.48 9.29
CA LEU A 457 4.63 9.86 8.84
C LEU A 457 5.94 10.66 8.91
N ALA A 458 6.69 10.57 10.01
CA ALA A 458 7.99 11.24 10.12
C ALA A 458 8.99 10.72 9.07
N GLU A 459 8.94 9.42 8.79
CA GLU A 459 9.77 8.77 7.77
C GLU A 459 9.37 9.18 6.35
N GLY A 460 8.08 9.22 6.06
CA GLY A 460 7.59 9.65 4.76
C GLY A 460 7.93 11.12 4.49
N LEU A 461 7.84 12.02 5.48
CA LEU A 461 8.34 13.40 5.36
C LEU A 461 9.81 13.42 4.92
N ALA A 462 10.68 12.66 5.61
CA ALA A 462 12.10 12.58 5.26
C ALA A 462 12.33 12.01 3.85
N LEU A 463 11.56 11.00 3.46
CA LEU A 463 11.62 10.39 2.13
C LEU A 463 11.16 11.36 1.03
N GLY A 464 10.08 12.10 1.26
CA GLY A 464 9.54 13.08 0.31
C GLY A 464 10.53 14.20 0.00
N VAL A 465 11.30 14.65 0.99
CA VAL A 465 12.37 15.63 0.77
C VAL A 465 13.61 15.00 0.12
N ALA A 466 13.86 13.71 0.36
CA ALA A 466 15.00 12.98 -0.18
C ALA A 466 14.86 12.63 -1.65
N ALA A 467 13.69 12.12 -2.00
CA ALA A 467 13.51 11.36 -3.21
C ALA A 467 13.67 12.20 -4.51
N PRO A 468 13.23 13.47 -4.55
CA PRO A 468 13.49 14.33 -5.70
C PRO A 468 14.97 14.70 -5.90
N LYS A 469 15.78 14.75 -4.83
CA LYS A 469 17.17 15.26 -4.85
C LYS A 469 18.21 14.23 -5.28
N ALA A 470 17.79 13.03 -5.67
CA ALA A 470 18.69 11.93 -6.05
C ALA A 470 18.29 11.36 -7.42
N PRO A 471 18.77 11.92 -8.54
CA PRO A 471 18.49 11.38 -9.87
C PRO A 471 19.00 9.94 -9.98
N GLY A 472 18.11 8.98 -10.24
CA GLY A 472 18.42 7.53 -10.29
C GLY A 472 17.95 6.72 -9.08
N LEU A 473 17.41 7.36 -8.05
CA LEU A 473 16.86 6.72 -6.85
C LEU A 473 15.72 5.74 -7.18
N GLY A 474 14.83 6.11 -8.11
CA GLY A 474 13.60 5.38 -8.41
C GLY A 474 13.80 3.92 -8.83
N ARG A 475 14.85 3.57 -9.59
CA ARG A 475 15.06 2.18 -10.07
C ARG A 475 15.74 1.28 -9.03
N HIS A 476 16.57 1.86 -8.17
CA HIS A 476 17.40 1.10 -7.24
C HIS A 476 16.92 1.16 -5.78
N MET A 477 16.00 2.07 -5.45
CA MET A 477 15.40 2.15 -4.11
C MET A 477 14.07 1.41 -3.97
N VAL A 478 13.44 0.91 -5.05
CA VAL A 478 12.20 0.12 -4.96
C VAL A 478 12.28 -0.97 -3.88
N LEU A 479 13.28 -1.84 -4.00
CA LEU A 479 13.46 -2.96 -3.08
C LEU A 479 13.85 -2.49 -1.64
N PRO A 480 14.84 -1.60 -1.44
CA PRO A 480 15.17 -1.06 -0.12
C PRO A 480 14.02 -0.36 0.60
N VAL A 481 13.25 0.45 -0.13
CA VAL A 481 12.16 1.29 0.40
C VAL A 481 10.98 0.44 0.81
N SER A 482 10.60 -0.55 -0.01
CA SER A 482 9.56 -1.50 0.36
C SER A 482 10.00 -2.42 1.50
N LEU A 483 11.27 -2.87 1.55
CA LEU A 483 11.81 -3.66 2.66
C LEU A 483 11.90 -2.88 3.97
N HIS A 484 12.13 -1.56 3.91
CA HIS A 484 12.09 -0.71 5.10
C HIS A 484 10.67 -0.61 5.68
N GLY A 485 9.66 -0.52 4.82
CA GLY A 485 8.26 -0.50 5.23
C GLY A 485 7.74 -1.83 5.79
N PHE A 486 8.40 -2.93 5.44
CA PHE A 486 7.95 -4.29 5.74
C PHE A 486 7.81 -4.58 7.25
N PRO A 487 8.80 -4.24 8.12
CA PRO A 487 8.64 -4.39 9.57
C PRO A 487 7.46 -3.57 10.15
N ARG A 488 7.20 -2.36 9.65
CA ARG A 488 6.09 -1.52 10.16
C ARG A 488 4.73 -2.20 9.97
N GLY A 489 4.52 -2.76 8.79
CA GLY A 489 3.35 -3.56 8.46
C GLY A 489 3.16 -4.76 9.37
N ALA A 490 4.23 -5.56 9.50
CA ALA A 490 4.26 -6.72 10.37
C ALA A 490 4.01 -6.36 11.85
N ALA A 491 4.57 -5.25 12.34
CA ALA A 491 4.38 -4.81 13.73
C ALA A 491 2.91 -4.48 14.02
N VAL A 492 2.26 -3.72 13.13
CA VAL A 492 0.85 -3.32 13.30
C VAL A 492 -0.09 -4.50 13.11
N ALA A 493 0.12 -5.31 12.07
CA ALA A 493 -0.66 -6.52 11.88
C ALA A 493 -0.52 -7.48 13.08
N SER A 494 0.70 -7.69 13.60
CA SER A 494 0.95 -8.58 14.74
C SER A 494 0.36 -8.05 16.03
N CYS A 495 0.38 -6.72 16.21
CA CYS A 495 -0.22 -6.05 17.36
C CYS A 495 -1.75 -6.18 17.35
N ILE A 496 -2.40 -5.91 16.21
CA ILE A 496 -3.86 -6.02 16.10
C ILE A 496 -4.29 -7.47 16.16
N PHE A 497 -3.66 -8.37 15.41
CA PHE A 497 -4.02 -9.80 15.42
C PHE A 497 -3.85 -10.39 16.83
N GLY A 498 -2.74 -10.09 17.49
CA GLY A 498 -2.51 -10.52 18.87
C GLY A 498 -3.53 -9.97 19.88
N ALA A 499 -4.23 -8.88 19.57
CA ALA A 499 -5.17 -8.22 20.48
C ALA A 499 -6.66 -8.48 20.18
N THR A 500 -7.01 -8.74 18.92
CA THR A 500 -8.41 -8.88 18.46
C THR A 500 -8.72 -10.25 17.90
N ASP A 501 -7.70 -11.06 17.60
CA ASP A 501 -7.83 -12.30 16.82
C ASP A 501 -8.41 -12.09 15.40
N SER A 502 -8.48 -10.83 14.94
CA SER A 502 -9.03 -10.49 13.63
C SER A 502 -7.91 -10.29 12.62
N TRP A 503 -7.75 -11.28 11.74
CA TRP A 503 -6.84 -11.16 10.60
C TRP A 503 -7.27 -10.02 9.67
N HIS A 504 -8.58 -9.82 9.48
CA HIS A 504 -9.13 -8.68 8.72
C HIS A 504 -8.70 -7.33 9.30
N GLY A 505 -8.91 -7.12 10.60
CA GLY A 505 -8.52 -5.88 11.26
C GLY A 505 -7.01 -5.62 11.19
N SER A 506 -6.22 -6.69 11.14
CA SER A 506 -4.76 -6.64 11.02
C SER A 506 -4.30 -6.19 9.64
N LEU A 507 -4.91 -6.72 8.57
CA LEU A 507 -4.67 -6.27 7.20
C LEU A 507 -5.15 -4.83 6.98
N ALA A 508 -6.33 -4.47 7.48
CA ALA A 508 -6.83 -3.11 7.40
C ALA A 508 -5.90 -2.11 8.10
N ALA A 509 -5.41 -2.46 9.29
CA ALA A 509 -4.44 -1.62 10.00
C ALA A 509 -3.11 -1.51 9.26
N ALA A 510 -2.59 -2.60 8.69
CA ALA A 510 -1.37 -2.58 7.88
C ALA A 510 -1.53 -1.73 6.60
N ALA A 511 -2.69 -1.80 5.94
CA ALA A 511 -3.01 -0.96 4.78
C ALA A 511 -3.03 0.53 5.15
N LEU A 512 -3.67 0.91 6.26
CA LEU A 512 -3.71 2.30 6.75
C LEU A 512 -2.30 2.85 7.04
N ILE A 513 -1.41 2.04 7.63
CA ILE A 513 0.00 2.42 7.81
C ILE A 513 0.71 2.57 6.46
N GLY A 514 0.40 1.70 5.51
CA GLY A 514 0.89 1.77 4.13
C GLY A 514 0.56 3.12 3.47
N VAL A 515 -0.61 3.69 3.69
CA VAL A 515 -0.99 4.99 3.09
C VAL A 515 -0.33 6.18 3.82
N THR A 516 -0.01 6.04 5.11
CA THR A 516 0.51 7.15 5.95
C THR A 516 1.85 7.70 5.44
N GLY A 517 2.76 6.82 5.05
CA GLY A 517 4.07 7.18 4.49
C GLY A 517 3.96 8.01 3.20
N PRO A 518 3.33 7.49 2.13
CA PRO A 518 3.06 8.22 0.90
C PRO A 518 2.39 9.57 1.13
N ILE A 519 1.33 9.65 1.94
CA ILE A 519 0.64 10.93 2.22
C ILE A 519 1.62 11.98 2.73
N SER A 520 2.45 11.61 3.71
CA SER A 520 3.42 12.53 4.29
C SER A 520 4.57 12.90 3.34
N ALA A 521 5.03 11.95 2.53
CA ALA A 521 6.08 12.16 1.54
C ALA A 521 5.61 13.09 0.41
N ILE A 522 4.43 12.82 -0.13
CA ILE A 522 3.78 13.65 -1.13
C ILE A 522 3.50 15.04 -0.55
N GLY A 523 2.99 15.12 0.68
CA GLY A 523 2.80 16.39 1.38
C GLY A 523 4.09 17.20 1.52
N ALA A 524 5.22 16.55 1.82
CA ALA A 524 6.52 17.22 1.89
C ALA A 524 7.00 17.74 0.52
N ILE A 525 6.79 16.98 -0.55
CA ILE A 525 7.10 17.39 -1.93
C ILE A 525 6.25 18.61 -2.30
N LEU A 526 4.93 18.53 -2.10
CA LEU A 526 3.98 19.59 -2.46
C LEU A 526 4.19 20.87 -1.65
N ALA A 527 4.52 20.75 -0.36
CA ALA A 527 4.77 21.89 0.51
C ALA A 527 6.21 22.45 0.40
N GLY A 528 7.09 21.82 -0.39
CA GLY A 528 8.48 22.25 -0.55
C GLY A 528 9.28 22.23 0.76
N ILE A 529 9.01 21.24 1.62
CA ILE A 529 9.66 21.13 2.94
C ILE A 529 11.17 20.88 2.74
N ASP A 530 12.01 21.58 3.52
CA ASP A 530 13.45 21.37 3.52
C ASP A 530 13.85 20.22 4.46
N TYR A 531 15.12 19.82 4.43
CA TYR A 531 15.59 18.75 5.32
C TYR A 531 15.75 19.20 6.78
N THR A 532 15.58 20.50 7.06
CA THR A 532 15.97 21.10 8.33
C THR A 532 15.00 20.66 9.41
N GLY A 533 15.51 19.98 10.44
CA GLY A 533 14.69 19.54 11.58
C GLY A 533 13.95 18.22 11.39
N LEU A 534 13.96 17.58 10.21
CA LEU A 534 13.31 16.28 10.01
C LEU A 534 13.89 15.16 10.89
N ASP A 535 15.20 15.19 11.16
CA ASP A 535 15.83 14.28 12.12
C ASP A 535 15.27 14.47 13.55
N HIS A 536 14.88 15.70 13.93
CA HIS A 536 14.28 15.97 15.24
C HIS A 536 12.85 15.40 15.32
N VAL A 537 12.06 15.59 14.25
CA VAL A 537 10.70 15.02 14.13
C VAL A 537 10.76 13.49 14.20
N MET A 538 11.74 12.88 13.51
CA MET A 538 11.94 11.44 13.53
C MET A 538 12.33 10.91 14.91
N VAL A 539 13.30 11.55 15.60
CA VAL A 539 13.68 11.14 16.97
C VAL A 539 12.52 11.33 17.95
N PHE A 540 11.74 12.40 17.81
CA PHE A 540 10.52 12.60 18.59
C PHE A 540 9.49 11.47 18.35
N ALA A 541 9.27 11.06 17.09
CA ALA A 541 8.40 9.94 16.76
C ALA A 541 8.91 8.59 17.31
N CYS A 542 10.22 8.34 17.26
CA CYS A 542 10.88 7.18 17.86
C CYS A 542 10.65 7.10 19.38
N GLY A 543 10.66 8.25 20.07
CA GLY A 543 10.38 8.35 21.50
C GLY A 543 8.98 7.85 21.87
N GLY A 544 8.01 8.01 20.99
CA GLY A 544 6.63 7.54 21.18
C GLY A 544 6.43 6.03 21.03
N LEU A 545 7.28 5.34 20.26
CA LEU A 545 7.15 3.90 19.99
C LEU A 545 7.48 3.04 21.22
N LEU A 546 8.59 3.32 21.90
CA LEU A 546 9.08 2.49 23.01
C LEU A 546 8.05 2.35 24.15
N PRO A 547 7.45 3.43 24.69
CA PRO A 547 6.46 3.33 25.76
C PRO A 547 5.16 2.64 25.33
N SER A 548 4.75 2.81 24.08
CA SER A 548 3.54 2.20 23.52
C SER A 548 3.61 0.67 23.56
N PHE A 549 4.73 0.14 23.06
CA PHE A 549 4.96 -1.30 23.00
C PHE A 549 5.52 -1.89 24.30
N GLY A 550 6.09 -1.08 25.19
CA GLY A 550 6.55 -1.51 26.52
C GLY A 550 5.43 -2.10 27.39
N ARG A 551 4.23 -1.50 27.32
CA ARG A 551 3.07 -2.04 28.03
C ARG A 551 2.52 -3.32 27.37
N ILE A 552 2.64 -3.45 26.04
CA ILE A 552 2.21 -4.64 25.29
C ILE A 552 3.10 -5.84 25.62
N ILE A 553 4.43 -5.67 25.65
CA ILE A 553 5.34 -6.76 26.01
C ILE A 553 5.15 -7.19 27.47
N LYS A 554 4.94 -6.25 28.41
CA LYS A 554 4.63 -6.59 29.82
C LYS A 554 3.36 -7.42 29.96
N ARG A 555 2.41 -7.30 29.02
CA ARG A 555 1.21 -8.15 28.96
C ARG A 555 1.54 -9.52 28.35
N ALA A 556 2.23 -9.55 27.21
CA ALA A 556 2.60 -10.78 26.52
C ALA A 556 3.42 -11.72 27.43
N VAL A 557 4.40 -11.18 28.15
CA VAL A 557 5.27 -11.92 29.07
C VAL A 557 4.51 -12.40 30.32
N ARG A 558 3.50 -11.65 30.78
CA ARG A 558 2.62 -12.05 31.89
C ARG A 558 1.66 -13.19 31.52
N LEU A 559 1.19 -13.22 30.26
CA LEU A 559 0.34 -14.30 29.77
C LEU A 559 1.13 -15.58 29.58
N GLU A 560 2.20 -15.51 28.76
CA GLU A 560 3.10 -16.63 28.53
C GLU A 560 4.53 -16.14 28.29
N THR A 561 5.36 -16.19 29.34
CA THR A 561 6.73 -15.68 29.33
C THR A 561 7.56 -16.24 28.17
N ARG A 562 7.55 -17.57 27.98
CA ARG A 562 8.37 -18.21 26.93
C ARG A 562 7.99 -17.75 25.52
N LYS A 563 6.70 -17.70 25.20
CA LYS A 563 6.24 -17.33 23.86
C LYS A 563 6.32 -15.83 23.61
N GLY A 564 6.02 -15.00 24.63
CA GLY A 564 6.19 -13.56 24.56
C GLY A 564 7.65 -13.15 24.34
N SER A 565 8.59 -13.74 25.11
CA SER A 565 10.02 -13.51 24.93
C SER A 565 10.55 -14.05 23.60
N CYS A 566 10.08 -15.22 23.16
CA CYS A 566 10.44 -15.76 21.84
C CYS A 566 9.99 -14.83 20.71
N GLY A 567 8.73 -14.38 20.75
CA GLY A 567 8.20 -13.42 19.79
C GLY A 567 9.01 -12.12 19.77
N LEU A 568 9.37 -11.59 20.95
CA LEU A 568 10.22 -10.40 21.06
C LEU A 568 11.55 -10.57 20.30
N VAL A 569 12.24 -11.70 20.49
CA VAL A 569 13.52 -11.98 19.81
C VAL A 569 13.31 -12.10 18.30
N VAL A 570 12.29 -12.84 17.86
CA VAL A 570 11.97 -12.99 16.43
C VAL A 570 11.69 -11.63 15.79
N GLY A 571 10.90 -10.78 16.45
CA GLY A 571 10.62 -9.43 15.98
C GLY A 571 11.86 -8.56 15.84
N VAL A 572 12.78 -8.63 16.82
CA VAL A 572 14.07 -7.91 16.76
C VAL A 572 14.92 -8.38 15.60
N VAL A 573 15.10 -9.71 15.45
CA VAL A 573 15.93 -10.28 14.38
C VAL A 573 15.37 -9.93 13.00
N PHE A 574 14.06 -10.06 12.84
CA PHE A 574 13.37 -9.76 11.58
C PHE A 574 13.53 -8.28 11.19
N ALA A 575 13.21 -7.35 12.10
CA ALA A 575 13.32 -5.92 11.83
C ALA A 575 14.77 -5.50 11.55
N ALA A 576 15.73 -6.00 12.35
CA ALA A 576 17.15 -5.72 12.15
C ALA A 576 17.64 -6.24 10.79
N THR A 577 17.18 -7.42 10.36
CA THR A 577 17.52 -8.00 9.05
C THR A 577 17.01 -7.12 7.91
N CYS A 578 15.72 -6.73 7.95
CA CYS A 578 15.13 -5.85 6.93
C CYS A 578 15.89 -4.52 6.83
N LEU A 579 16.12 -3.84 7.96
CA LEU A 579 16.79 -2.55 7.98
C LEU A 579 18.28 -2.64 7.60
N THR A 580 18.96 -3.73 7.97
CA THR A 580 20.35 -3.96 7.56
C THR A 580 20.44 -4.24 6.07
N PHE A 581 19.50 -5.00 5.50
CA PHE A 581 19.45 -5.23 4.07
C PHE A 581 19.15 -3.93 3.31
N THR A 582 18.18 -3.14 3.76
CA THR A 582 17.92 -1.79 3.24
C THR A 582 19.21 -0.95 3.27
N LYS A 583 19.92 -0.92 4.40
CA LYS A 583 21.19 -0.20 4.53
C LYS A 583 22.26 -0.71 3.56
N LEU A 584 22.40 -2.03 3.42
CA LEU A 584 23.40 -2.66 2.56
C LEU A 584 23.15 -2.31 1.10
N VAL A 585 21.89 -2.40 0.64
CA VAL A 585 21.54 -1.99 -0.72
C VAL A 585 21.81 -0.50 -0.90
N CYS A 586 21.41 0.36 0.05
CA CYS A 586 21.68 1.80 0.00
C CYS A 586 23.18 2.17 -0.01
N LEU A 587 24.05 1.37 0.61
CA LEU A 587 25.50 1.59 0.59
C LEU A 587 26.14 1.21 -0.76
N HIS A 588 25.53 0.28 -1.49
CA HIS A 588 26.02 -0.22 -2.77
C HIS A 588 25.36 0.44 -3.99
N THR A 589 24.39 1.34 -3.78
CA THR A 589 23.78 2.15 -4.82
C THR A 589 24.38 3.57 -4.86
N PRO A 590 25.00 3.99 -5.98
CA PRO A 590 25.80 5.22 -6.06
C PRO A 590 25.03 6.52 -5.79
N TYR A 591 23.70 6.49 -5.81
CA TYR A 591 22.81 7.64 -5.62
C TYR A 591 22.15 7.72 -4.24
N CYS A 592 22.36 6.72 -3.38
CA CYS A 592 21.69 6.65 -2.08
C CYS A 592 22.39 7.43 -0.96
N ASN A 593 23.58 8.01 -1.15
CA ASN A 593 24.35 8.71 -0.10
C ASN A 593 23.59 9.85 0.61
N SER A 594 22.49 10.35 0.01
CA SER A 594 21.61 11.38 0.57
C SER A 594 20.39 10.84 1.31
N ALA A 595 20.07 9.55 1.16
CA ALA A 595 18.96 8.91 1.87
C ALA A 595 19.27 8.90 3.38
N PRO A 596 18.26 9.10 4.25
CA PRO A 596 18.44 9.00 5.69
C PRO A 596 19.26 7.75 6.06
N GLU A 597 18.97 6.61 5.44
CA GLU A 597 19.55 5.30 5.74
C GLU A 597 21.02 5.14 5.32
N ALA A 598 21.53 6.01 4.44
CA ALA A 598 22.87 5.91 3.86
C ALA A 598 23.92 6.77 4.55
N VAL A 599 23.59 7.38 5.69
CA VAL A 599 24.58 8.05 6.53
C VAL A 599 25.64 7.01 6.94
N ARG A 600 26.86 7.20 6.43
CA ARG A 600 28.02 6.34 6.70
C ARG A 600 28.41 6.31 8.17
#